data_AF-A0AAN6E765-F1
#
_entry.id   AF-A0AAN6E765-F1
#
_cell.length_a   1.000
_cell.length_b   1.000
_cell.length_c   1.000
_cell.angle_alpha   90.00
_cell.angle_beta   90.00
_cell.angle_gamma   90.00
#
_symmetry.space_group_name_H-M   'P 1'
#
loop_
_entity.id
_entity.type
_entity.pdbx_description
1 polymer ?
#
loop_
_entity_poly.entity_id
_entity_poly.type
_entity_poly.pdbx_seq_one_letter_code
_entity_poly.pdbx_strand_id
1 'polypeptide(L)'
;MALPQVQTVLTILGLYLLAFCDALSKRQNITTPSIPNGHWVDTWTAMPQLTEYTNLPPPPYNTTTEQFYNSTMRQTLHMSTGASQIRIVISNAFGLTDLPITAVTVALPFNGSSGESAILPSTLQTVTFSSGEGSIVIPDGALAVSDPLDFPVAPLSTITVTTYLAAGQNGTYITSHPGSRATSWMTLGNQVTATNLTGSELQSVAHWYFLSAVQAWSPPQNRAFSIIGDSITDGRGSDTDQNDRWPDLVLYRLQSSGDPSLTSIAVNNQAAGGNRILEDGLGPSVLSRVERDVLSHPGVRYAMTFEGVNDIGDADLNVSNLTITYNRLISAYRQIATRIHAFNIPLFAATITPFSAPNDNTTLQPYSSPMREQIRQQVNTFIRTSGTFDAVLDFDAVVRNQSMPSQLADALQSGDCLHPNDQGYQLIANSFDLTLFQKFANGVGGFI
;
A
#
# COMPACT_ATOMS: atom_id res chain seq x y z
N MET A 1 28.04 37.99 -65.18
CA MET A 1 28.15 36.54 -64.90
C MET A 1 29.01 36.39 -63.67
N ALA A 2 28.36 36.05 -62.56
CA ALA A 2 28.93 36.01 -61.22
C ALA A 2 29.24 34.56 -60.83
N LEU A 3 30.24 34.36 -59.97
CA LEU A 3 30.33 33.25 -59.02
C LEU A 3 31.37 33.56 -57.93
N PRO A 4 30.94 33.71 -56.67
CA PRO A 4 31.74 33.35 -55.51
C PRO A 4 30.93 32.39 -54.63
N GLN A 5 31.26 31.10 -54.62
CA GLN A 5 30.65 30.10 -53.71
C GLN A 5 31.65 29.02 -53.29
N VAL A 6 32.77 29.41 -52.66
CA VAL A 6 33.67 28.42 -52.04
C VAL A 6 33.95 28.72 -50.56
N GLN A 7 33.69 29.94 -50.08
CA GLN A 7 33.92 30.28 -48.66
C GLN A 7 32.77 29.95 -47.71
N THR A 8 31.57 29.62 -48.19
CA THR A 8 30.41 29.35 -47.32
C THR A 8 30.31 27.89 -46.86
N VAL A 9 31.01 26.95 -47.52
CA VAL A 9 30.88 25.50 -47.23
C VAL A 9 31.75 25.07 -46.04
N LEU A 10 32.87 25.75 -45.80
CA LEU A 10 33.80 25.41 -44.70
C LEU A 10 33.31 25.88 -43.32
N THR A 11 32.54 26.96 -43.25
CA THR A 11 31.95 27.46 -41.98
C THR A 11 30.77 26.59 -41.52
N ILE A 12 30.04 25.97 -42.45
CA ILE A 12 28.89 25.12 -42.14
C ILE A 12 29.35 23.77 -41.58
N LEU A 13 30.42 23.16 -42.09
CA LEU A 13 30.96 21.91 -41.53
C LEU A 13 31.55 22.07 -40.11
N GLY A 14 32.15 23.22 -39.79
CA GLY A 14 32.66 23.50 -38.44
C GLY A 14 31.57 23.65 -37.38
N LEU A 15 30.40 24.18 -37.76
CA LEU A 15 29.23 24.32 -36.89
C LEU A 15 28.50 22.98 -36.65
N TYR A 16 28.48 22.07 -37.63
CA TYR A 16 27.93 20.73 -37.43
C TYR A 16 28.80 19.82 -36.55
N LEU A 17 30.14 19.95 -36.59
CA LEU A 17 31.01 19.17 -35.70
C LEU A 17 30.99 19.64 -34.23
N LEU A 18 30.78 20.94 -33.98
CA LEU A 18 30.61 21.46 -32.62
C LEU A 18 29.23 21.10 -32.04
N ALA A 19 28.16 21.12 -32.85
CA ALA A 19 26.83 20.68 -32.43
C ALA A 19 26.74 19.16 -32.16
N PHE A 20 27.55 18.34 -32.82
CA PHE A 20 27.64 16.90 -32.54
C PHE A 20 28.46 16.57 -31.28
N CYS A 21 29.40 17.43 -30.87
CA CYS A 21 30.15 17.22 -29.63
C CYS A 21 29.35 17.62 -28.38
N ASP A 22 28.47 18.63 -28.47
CA ASP A 22 27.57 19.00 -27.36
C ASP A 22 26.35 18.08 -27.24
N ALA A 23 25.94 17.37 -28.30
CA ALA A 23 24.89 16.34 -28.23
C ALA A 23 25.37 15.04 -27.57
N LEU A 24 26.68 14.84 -27.41
CA LEU A 24 27.28 13.64 -26.80
C LEU A 24 27.62 13.81 -25.30
N SER A 25 27.25 14.95 -24.67
CA SER A 25 27.60 15.24 -23.27
C SER A 25 26.43 15.29 -22.29
N LYS A 26 25.17 15.11 -22.71
CA LYS A 26 24.14 14.59 -21.80
C LYS A 26 24.37 13.09 -21.62
N ARG A 27 25.44 12.73 -20.90
CA ARG A 27 25.44 11.45 -20.19
C ARG A 27 24.20 11.49 -19.32
N GLN A 28 23.17 10.74 -19.69
CA GLN A 28 22.16 10.37 -18.72
C GLN A 28 22.95 9.83 -17.52
N ASN A 29 22.72 10.40 -16.34
CA ASN A 29 23.22 9.80 -15.11
C ASN A 29 22.48 8.47 -14.99
N ILE A 30 23.02 7.42 -15.59
CA ILE A 30 22.49 6.07 -15.45
C ILE A 30 22.76 5.71 -14.01
N THR A 31 21.71 5.74 -13.19
CA THR A 31 21.75 5.29 -11.80
C THR A 31 22.23 3.84 -11.80
N THR A 32 23.42 3.60 -11.25
CA THR A 32 23.98 2.25 -11.14
C THR A 32 23.60 1.63 -9.80
N PRO A 33 23.37 0.31 -9.70
CA PRO A 33 23.05 -0.32 -8.43
C PRO A 33 24.06 0.02 -7.32
N SER A 34 23.56 0.57 -6.22
CA SER A 34 24.35 0.98 -5.05
C SER A 34 24.93 -0.21 -4.28
N ILE A 35 24.28 -1.37 -4.37
CA ILE A 35 24.68 -2.60 -3.69
C ILE A 35 24.84 -3.72 -4.74
N PRO A 36 26.03 -4.37 -4.84
CA PRO A 36 26.22 -5.52 -5.71
C PRO A 36 25.31 -6.69 -5.32
N ASN A 37 24.75 -7.37 -6.32
CA ASN A 37 23.82 -8.50 -6.13
C ASN A 37 22.57 -8.15 -5.30
N GLY A 38 22.23 -6.87 -5.19
CA GLY A 38 20.99 -6.45 -4.55
C GLY A 38 19.75 -6.92 -5.32
N HIS A 39 18.59 -6.69 -4.70
CA HIS A 39 17.28 -6.94 -5.31
C HIS A 39 16.27 -5.91 -4.81
N TRP A 40 15.19 -5.74 -5.54
CA TRP A 40 14.10 -4.88 -5.10
C TRP A 40 13.28 -5.56 -4.01
N VAL A 41 12.91 -4.79 -2.99
CA VAL A 41 11.98 -5.17 -1.93
C VAL A 41 11.02 -4.01 -1.76
N ASP A 42 9.71 -4.24 -1.72
CA ASP A 42 8.82 -3.13 -1.35
C ASP A 42 9.12 -2.70 0.10
N THR A 43 9.27 -1.40 0.31
CA THR A 43 9.42 -0.81 1.64
C THR A 43 8.15 -0.07 2.06
N TRP A 44 7.21 0.12 1.14
CA TRP A 44 5.86 0.60 1.42
C TRP A 44 4.93 0.10 0.32
N THR A 45 3.69 -0.22 0.68
CA THR A 45 2.63 -0.61 -0.25
C THR A 45 1.29 -0.01 0.16
N ALA A 46 0.40 0.13 -0.81
CA ALA A 46 -1.02 0.32 -0.57
C ALA A 46 -1.81 -0.55 -1.55
N MET A 47 -2.85 -1.21 -1.04
CA MET A 47 -3.73 -2.05 -1.85
C MET A 47 -4.51 -1.18 -2.85
N PRO A 48 -4.36 -1.38 -4.17
CA PRO A 48 -5.11 -0.61 -5.15
C PRO A 48 -6.60 -0.93 -5.08
N GLN A 49 -7.43 0.11 -5.02
CA GLN A 49 -8.90 0.03 -5.02
C GLN A 49 -9.50 0.89 -6.14
N LEU A 50 -10.67 0.46 -6.63
CA LEU A 50 -11.55 1.38 -7.35
C LEU A 50 -12.04 2.43 -6.35
N THR A 51 -11.87 3.69 -6.71
CA THR A 51 -12.28 4.79 -5.84
C THR A 51 -13.79 4.89 -5.82
N GLU A 52 -14.38 4.70 -4.64
CA GLU A 52 -15.80 4.92 -4.42
C GLU A 52 -16.16 6.39 -4.69
N TYR A 53 -17.38 6.65 -5.14
CA TYR A 53 -17.84 8.00 -5.48
C TYR A 53 -17.64 9.02 -4.35
N THR A 54 -17.87 8.62 -3.09
CA THR A 54 -17.68 9.47 -1.90
C THR A 54 -16.21 9.71 -1.55
N ASN A 55 -15.31 8.91 -2.09
CA ASN A 55 -13.87 8.98 -1.87
C ASN A 55 -13.11 9.55 -3.08
N LEU A 56 -13.82 9.98 -4.13
CA LEU A 56 -13.26 10.82 -5.18
C LEU A 56 -12.66 12.10 -4.57
N PRO A 57 -11.68 12.72 -5.24
CA PRO A 57 -11.10 13.94 -4.71
C PRO A 57 -12.17 15.04 -4.53
N PRO A 58 -12.04 15.92 -3.52
CA PRO A 58 -13.03 16.96 -3.27
C PRO A 58 -13.00 18.04 -4.36
N PRO A 59 -14.07 18.83 -4.55
CA PRO A 59 -14.03 20.02 -5.41
C PRO A 59 -12.88 20.97 -5.01
N PRO A 60 -12.19 21.61 -5.98
CA PRO A 60 -12.45 21.61 -7.42
C PRO A 60 -11.78 20.46 -8.20
N TYR A 61 -11.27 19.43 -7.52
CA TYR A 61 -10.44 18.36 -8.12
C TYR A 61 -11.23 17.21 -8.75
N ASN A 62 -12.57 17.23 -8.68
CA ASN A 62 -13.48 16.24 -9.25
C ASN A 62 -14.48 16.85 -10.23
N THR A 63 -13.99 17.34 -11.37
CA THR A 63 -14.93 17.83 -12.40
C THR A 63 -15.76 16.66 -12.93
N THR A 64 -16.84 16.97 -13.65
CA THR A 64 -17.74 15.93 -14.20
C THR A 64 -17.08 15.06 -15.27
N THR A 65 -16.00 15.54 -15.88
CA THR A 65 -15.31 14.88 -17.00
C THR A 65 -13.92 14.37 -16.62
N GLU A 66 -13.23 15.02 -15.68
CA GLU A 66 -11.88 14.67 -15.27
C GLU A 66 -11.69 14.74 -13.74
N GLN A 67 -10.94 13.78 -13.21
CA GLN A 67 -10.36 13.89 -11.86
C GLN A 67 -8.97 14.51 -11.96
N PHE A 68 -8.63 15.37 -11.00
CA PHE A 68 -7.31 15.99 -10.87
C PHE A 68 -6.86 16.80 -12.10
N TYR A 69 -7.78 17.41 -12.85
CA TYR A 69 -7.43 18.31 -13.95
C TYR A 69 -6.58 19.48 -13.43
N ASN A 70 -5.45 19.75 -14.07
CA ASN A 70 -4.48 20.77 -13.67
C ASN A 70 -4.15 20.74 -12.16
N SER A 71 -3.95 19.55 -11.60
CA SER A 71 -3.83 19.38 -10.15
C SER A 71 -2.49 18.79 -9.74
N THR A 72 -1.90 19.37 -8.70
CA THR A 72 -0.78 18.78 -7.97
C THR A 72 -1.32 18.09 -6.73
N MET A 73 -0.93 16.83 -6.52
CA MET A 73 -1.19 16.06 -5.31
C MET A 73 0.12 15.80 -4.58
N ARG A 74 0.12 15.90 -3.25
CA ARG A 74 1.26 15.64 -2.37
C ARG A 74 0.85 14.64 -1.30
N GLN A 75 1.53 13.50 -1.28
CA GLN A 75 1.20 12.35 -0.44
C GLN A 75 2.44 11.90 0.33
N THR A 76 2.27 11.58 1.62
CA THR A 76 3.34 11.01 2.45
C THR A 76 3.23 9.50 2.56
N LEU A 77 4.38 8.82 2.59
CA LEU A 77 4.49 7.37 2.65
C LEU A 77 5.50 6.97 3.73
N HIS A 78 5.11 6.08 4.65
CA HIS A 78 5.95 5.63 5.76
C HIS A 78 6.77 4.41 5.35
N MET A 79 8.10 4.54 5.31
CA MET A 79 9.01 3.49 4.83
C MET A 79 9.25 2.44 5.92
N SER A 80 9.22 1.18 5.52
CA SER A 80 9.60 0.05 6.38
C SER A 80 11.10 -0.02 6.59
N THR A 81 11.82 -0.54 5.58
CA THR A 81 13.26 -0.68 5.60
C THR A 81 13.94 0.48 4.88
N GLY A 82 15.14 0.84 5.32
CA GLY A 82 15.94 1.87 4.68
C GLY A 82 16.64 1.37 3.41
N ALA A 83 17.00 2.31 2.53
CA ALA A 83 17.77 2.04 1.32
C ALA A 83 18.48 3.30 0.84
N SER A 84 19.55 3.12 0.04
CA SER A 84 20.20 4.23 -0.66
C SER A 84 19.52 4.57 -2.00
N GLN A 85 18.76 3.63 -2.55
CA GLN A 85 18.08 3.76 -3.83
C GLN A 85 16.66 3.25 -3.75
N ILE A 86 15.74 4.00 -4.34
CA ILE A 86 14.32 3.65 -4.41
C ILE A 86 13.78 3.77 -5.84
N ARG A 87 12.60 3.21 -6.07
CA ARG A 87 11.74 3.49 -7.21
C ARG A 87 10.27 3.55 -6.78
N ILE A 88 9.47 4.31 -7.51
CA ILE A 88 8.06 4.58 -7.20
C ILE A 88 7.17 3.77 -8.15
N VAL A 89 6.10 3.18 -7.63
CA VAL A 89 5.11 2.43 -8.42
C VAL A 89 3.78 3.16 -8.41
N ILE A 90 3.32 3.54 -9.60
CA ILE A 90 2.05 4.22 -9.85
C ILE A 90 1.12 3.25 -10.58
N SER A 91 -0.11 3.10 -10.12
CA SER A 91 -1.08 2.13 -10.60
C SER A 91 -2.31 2.82 -11.18
N ASN A 92 -2.73 2.33 -12.34
CA ASN A 92 -3.99 2.62 -13.00
C ASN A 92 -4.89 1.36 -13.06
N ALA A 93 -4.74 0.44 -12.09
CA ALA A 93 -5.40 -0.86 -12.08
C ALA A 93 -6.93 -0.82 -12.26
N PHE A 94 -7.58 0.26 -11.83
CA PHE A 94 -9.04 0.44 -11.93
C PHE A 94 -9.45 1.59 -12.84
N GLY A 95 -8.50 2.24 -13.52
CA GLY A 95 -8.81 3.22 -14.54
C GLY A 95 -9.40 2.57 -15.78
N LEU A 96 -10.42 3.20 -16.36
CA LEU A 96 -10.97 2.83 -17.67
C LEU A 96 -10.41 3.68 -18.82
N THR A 97 -9.48 4.58 -18.49
CA THR A 97 -8.82 5.51 -19.40
C THR A 97 -7.35 5.63 -19.02
N ASP A 98 -6.54 6.08 -19.97
CA ASP A 98 -5.14 6.43 -19.74
C ASP A 98 -4.99 7.40 -18.55
N LEU A 99 -4.01 7.15 -17.70
CA LEU A 99 -3.60 8.01 -16.61
C LEU A 99 -2.35 8.81 -17.03
N PRO A 100 -2.48 10.10 -17.43
CA PRO A 100 -1.36 10.93 -17.86
C PRO A 100 -0.68 11.61 -16.66
N ILE A 101 0.42 11.03 -16.19
CA ILE A 101 1.27 11.64 -15.17
C ILE A 101 2.22 12.64 -15.85
N THR A 102 2.07 13.93 -15.55
CA THR A 102 2.82 15.01 -16.23
C THR A 102 4.17 15.28 -15.57
N ALA A 103 4.25 15.21 -14.24
CA ALA A 103 5.50 15.37 -13.50
C ALA A 103 5.39 14.70 -12.13
N VAL A 104 6.51 14.18 -11.62
CA VAL A 104 6.59 13.59 -10.28
C VAL A 104 7.89 14.03 -9.60
N THR A 105 7.82 14.37 -8.32
CA THR A 105 8.99 14.60 -7.46
C THR A 105 8.88 13.79 -6.19
N VAL A 106 10.05 13.52 -5.59
CA VAL A 106 10.18 12.94 -4.25
C VAL A 106 11.01 13.88 -3.37
N ALA A 107 10.66 14.00 -2.10
CA ALA A 107 11.40 14.75 -1.09
C ALA A 107 11.15 14.15 0.30
N LEU A 108 11.92 14.55 1.31
CA LEU A 108 11.55 14.32 2.70
C LEU A 108 10.54 15.40 3.15
N PRO A 109 9.53 15.06 3.97
CA PRO A 109 8.64 16.05 4.58
C PRO A 109 9.43 16.96 5.53
N PHE A 110 9.00 18.21 5.69
CA PHE A 110 9.77 19.25 6.39
C PHE A 110 10.15 18.89 7.83
N ASN A 111 9.26 18.23 8.57
CA ASN A 111 9.48 17.79 9.95
C ASN A 111 9.59 16.25 10.10
N GLY A 112 9.63 15.51 9.00
CA GLY A 112 9.68 14.04 9.04
C GLY A 112 8.34 13.32 9.22
N SER A 113 7.22 14.05 9.38
CA SER A 113 5.91 13.47 9.70
C SER A 113 5.08 13.08 8.48
N SER A 114 4.14 12.17 8.67
CA SER A 114 3.04 11.93 7.71
C SER A 114 2.10 13.14 7.67
N GLY A 115 1.41 13.31 6.55
CA GLY A 115 0.39 14.35 6.40
C GLY A 115 0.92 15.75 6.13
N GLU A 116 2.22 15.93 5.93
CA GLU A 116 2.83 17.24 5.74
C GLU A 116 2.62 17.83 4.35
N SER A 117 2.23 19.10 4.29
CA SER A 117 2.18 19.87 3.04
C SER A 117 3.53 20.47 2.66
N ALA A 118 4.46 20.58 3.61
CA ALA A 118 5.79 21.13 3.44
C ALA A 118 6.85 20.03 3.27
N ILE A 119 7.87 20.31 2.46
CA ILE A 119 9.00 19.42 2.18
C ILE A 119 10.32 20.09 2.57
N LEU A 120 11.35 19.28 2.77
CA LEU A 120 12.73 19.73 2.92
C LEU A 120 13.35 19.97 1.51
N PRO A 121 13.53 21.23 1.05
CA PRO A 121 13.80 21.51 -0.37
C PRO A 121 15.13 20.94 -0.87
N SER A 122 16.12 20.80 0.02
CA SER A 122 17.43 20.24 -0.32
C SER A 122 17.39 18.75 -0.67
N THR A 123 16.28 18.06 -0.39
CA THR A 123 16.10 16.64 -0.71
C THR A 123 15.31 16.42 -1.99
N LEU A 124 14.73 17.48 -2.57
CA LEU A 124 13.84 17.34 -3.71
C LEU A 124 14.57 16.74 -4.93
N GLN A 125 14.03 15.65 -5.46
CA GLN A 125 14.48 15.04 -6.71
C GLN A 125 13.30 14.81 -7.66
N THR A 126 13.57 14.99 -8.95
CA THR A 126 12.62 14.61 -10.02
C THR A 126 12.61 13.10 -10.16
N VAL A 127 11.42 12.53 -10.28
CA VAL A 127 11.21 11.12 -10.61
C VAL A 127 11.02 11.01 -12.13
N THR A 128 11.76 10.09 -12.75
CA THR A 128 11.69 9.84 -14.20
C THR A 128 11.22 8.41 -14.50
N PHE A 129 10.84 8.17 -15.74
CA PHE A 129 10.38 6.89 -16.25
C PHE A 129 11.07 6.56 -17.57
N SER A 130 11.07 5.30 -17.97
CA SER A 130 11.45 4.89 -19.32
C SER A 130 12.82 5.42 -19.78
N SER A 131 13.82 5.41 -18.89
CA SER A 131 15.16 5.96 -19.14
C SER A 131 15.20 7.50 -19.23
N GLY A 132 14.66 8.17 -18.22
CA GLY A 132 14.86 9.60 -17.99
C GLY A 132 13.72 10.52 -18.44
N GLU A 133 12.60 9.98 -18.91
CA GLU A 133 11.42 10.77 -19.27
C GLU A 133 10.74 11.32 -18.00
N GLY A 134 10.47 12.63 -17.97
CA GLY A 134 9.88 13.30 -16.80
C GLY A 134 8.37 13.07 -16.64
N SER A 135 7.74 12.38 -17.58
CA SER A 135 6.31 12.10 -17.64
C SER A 135 6.05 10.69 -18.15
N ILE A 136 4.84 10.19 -17.90
CA ILE A 136 4.41 8.87 -18.39
C ILE A 136 2.89 8.85 -18.56
N VAL A 137 2.43 8.11 -19.57
CA VAL A 137 1.02 7.73 -19.70
C VAL A 137 0.90 6.26 -19.31
N ILE A 138 0.06 5.97 -18.32
CA ILE A 138 -0.17 4.62 -17.83
C ILE A 138 -1.50 4.13 -18.43
N PRO A 139 -1.49 3.10 -19.28
CA PRO A 139 -2.72 2.56 -19.87
C PRO A 139 -3.74 2.10 -18.82
N ASP A 140 -4.98 1.91 -19.26
CA ASP A 140 -6.03 1.32 -18.43
C ASP A 140 -5.63 -0.05 -17.87
N GLY A 141 -5.90 -0.27 -16.59
CA GLY A 141 -5.55 -1.52 -15.90
C GLY A 141 -4.04 -1.76 -15.67
N ALA A 142 -3.16 -0.87 -16.11
CA ALA A 142 -1.71 -1.04 -16.04
C ALA A 142 -1.09 -0.37 -14.81
N LEU A 143 0.21 -0.59 -14.61
CA LEU A 143 1.04 0.15 -13.65
C LEU A 143 2.35 0.61 -14.33
N ALA A 144 2.97 1.64 -13.77
CA ALA A 144 4.29 2.09 -14.14
C ALA A 144 5.22 2.06 -12.93
N VAL A 145 6.49 1.77 -13.20
CA VAL A 145 7.59 1.82 -12.23
C VAL A 145 8.57 2.88 -12.69
N SER A 146 8.97 3.77 -11.80
CA SER A 146 9.98 4.80 -12.12
C SER A 146 11.34 4.20 -12.40
N ASP A 147 12.21 4.98 -13.05
CA ASP A 147 13.65 4.71 -13.02
C ASP A 147 14.15 4.75 -11.56
N PRO A 148 15.26 4.06 -11.24
CA PRO A 148 15.87 4.13 -9.91
C PRO A 148 16.39 5.53 -9.57
N LEU A 149 16.14 5.98 -8.33
CA LEU A 149 16.64 7.24 -7.78
C LEU A 149 17.68 6.99 -6.68
N ASP A 150 18.77 7.75 -6.69
CA ASP A 150 19.71 7.87 -5.56
C ASP A 150 19.09 8.76 -4.46
N PHE A 151 18.10 8.20 -3.76
CA PHE A 151 17.35 8.88 -2.72
C PHE A 151 17.44 8.07 -1.42
N PRO A 152 18.39 8.39 -0.53
CA PRO A 152 18.56 7.68 0.73
C PRO A 152 17.36 7.86 1.66
N VAL A 153 16.81 6.76 2.14
CA VAL A 153 15.73 6.70 3.13
C VAL A 153 16.18 5.88 4.33
N ALA A 154 15.86 6.34 5.53
CA ALA A 154 16.10 5.59 6.76
C ALA A 154 14.92 4.63 7.03
N PRO A 155 15.13 3.52 7.76
CA PRO A 155 14.01 2.72 8.27
C PRO A 155 13.06 3.61 9.09
N LEU A 156 11.75 3.35 9.00
CA LEU A 156 10.69 4.14 9.66
C LEU A 156 10.61 5.62 9.26
N SER A 157 11.34 6.05 8.23
CA SER A 157 11.25 7.44 7.77
C SER A 157 10.06 7.63 6.84
N THR A 158 9.52 8.84 6.79
CA THR A 158 8.48 9.21 5.84
C THR A 158 9.09 9.92 4.63
N ILE A 159 8.61 9.60 3.44
CA ILE A 159 8.89 10.38 2.22
C ILE A 159 7.63 11.07 1.74
N THR A 160 7.80 12.12 0.94
CA THR A 160 6.74 12.82 0.23
C THR A 160 6.88 12.58 -1.26
N VAL A 161 5.83 12.09 -1.91
CA VAL A 161 5.71 12.02 -3.36
C VAL A 161 4.72 13.08 -3.82
N THR A 162 5.14 13.94 -4.75
CA THR A 162 4.29 14.98 -5.32
C THR A 162 4.09 14.72 -6.81
N THR A 163 2.85 14.55 -7.25
CA THR A 163 2.48 14.25 -8.64
C THR A 163 1.66 15.39 -9.23
N TYR A 164 1.92 15.77 -10.48
CA TYR A 164 1.10 16.73 -11.22
C TYR A 164 0.46 16.07 -12.44
N LEU A 165 -0.85 16.30 -12.60
CA LEU A 165 -1.64 15.87 -13.74
C LEU A 165 -2.17 17.13 -14.45
N ALA A 166 -1.54 17.50 -15.58
CA ALA A 166 -1.99 18.66 -16.35
C ALA A 166 -3.39 18.43 -16.94
N ALA A 167 -3.62 17.26 -17.51
CA ALA A 167 -4.88 16.89 -18.15
C ALA A 167 -5.87 16.19 -17.20
N GLY A 168 -5.46 15.85 -15.97
CA GLY A 168 -6.23 14.94 -15.12
C GLY A 168 -6.39 13.55 -15.72
N GLN A 169 -7.23 12.72 -15.10
CA GLN A 169 -7.68 11.45 -15.67
C GLN A 169 -9.16 11.54 -16.01
N ASN A 170 -9.54 11.07 -17.20
CA ASN A 170 -10.92 11.16 -17.68
C ASN A 170 -11.83 10.12 -16.99
N GLY A 171 -13.04 10.54 -16.64
CA GLY A 171 -14.05 9.73 -15.96
C GLY A 171 -13.91 9.74 -14.45
N THR A 172 -14.65 8.86 -13.77
CA THR A 172 -14.65 8.73 -12.30
C THR A 172 -14.07 7.41 -11.80
N TYR A 173 -13.70 6.52 -12.72
CA TYR A 173 -13.06 5.25 -12.38
C TYR A 173 -11.57 5.51 -12.28
N ILE A 174 -11.10 5.77 -11.07
CA ILE A 174 -9.69 6.02 -10.78
C ILE A 174 -9.20 5.08 -9.68
N THR A 175 -7.88 4.84 -9.66
CA THR A 175 -7.24 4.00 -8.64
C THR A 175 -6.89 4.83 -7.41
N SER A 176 -7.32 4.39 -6.24
CA SER A 176 -6.93 5.00 -4.95
C SER A 176 -6.77 3.94 -3.87
N HIS A 177 -6.48 4.43 -2.67
CA HIS A 177 -6.58 3.71 -1.43
C HIS A 177 -7.17 4.67 -0.38
N PRO A 178 -8.51 4.68 -0.19
CA PRO A 178 -9.18 5.58 0.74
C PRO A 178 -8.82 5.32 2.21
N GLY A 179 -8.34 4.12 2.51
CA GLY A 179 -7.86 3.71 3.83
C GLY A 179 -6.47 4.22 4.21
N SER A 180 -5.96 5.33 3.67
CA SER A 180 -4.55 5.67 3.89
C SER A 180 -4.24 6.02 5.34
N ARG A 181 -5.17 6.67 6.06
CA ARG A 181 -4.95 7.27 7.39
C ARG A 181 -3.75 8.22 7.37
N ALA A 182 -3.50 8.79 6.20
CA ALA A 182 -2.44 9.74 5.93
C ALA A 182 -3.01 10.89 5.09
N THR A 183 -2.84 12.11 5.56
CA THR A 183 -3.32 13.31 4.89
C THR A 183 -2.56 13.52 3.59
N SER A 184 -3.32 13.62 2.50
CA SER A 184 -2.83 14.03 1.18
C SER A 184 -3.36 15.43 0.87
N TRP A 185 -2.53 16.24 0.22
CA TRP A 185 -2.83 17.61 -0.13
C TRP A 185 -2.98 17.78 -1.64
N MET A 186 -3.91 18.64 -2.06
CA MET A 186 -4.11 18.97 -3.45
C MET A 186 -4.20 20.48 -3.68
N THR A 187 -3.57 20.96 -4.74
CA THR A 187 -3.61 22.37 -5.18
C THR A 187 -3.63 22.44 -6.71
N LEU A 188 -4.11 23.54 -7.29
CA LEU A 188 -4.09 23.73 -8.74
C LEU A 188 -2.72 24.17 -9.26
N GLY A 189 -2.49 23.88 -10.54
CA GLY A 189 -1.26 24.21 -11.24
C GLY A 189 -0.12 23.24 -10.93
N ASN A 190 0.97 23.39 -11.68
CA ASN A 190 2.18 22.60 -11.46
C ASN A 190 2.96 23.15 -10.25
N GLN A 191 2.83 22.48 -9.11
CA GLN A 191 3.46 22.84 -7.83
C GLN A 191 4.41 21.74 -7.33
N VAL A 192 4.89 20.86 -8.21
CA VAL A 192 5.73 19.71 -7.81
C VAL A 192 7.05 20.11 -7.14
N THR A 193 7.52 21.33 -7.37
CA THR A 193 8.73 21.90 -6.72
C THR A 193 8.43 22.86 -5.58
N ALA A 194 7.15 23.10 -5.25
CA ALA A 194 6.78 24.02 -4.19
C ALA A 194 7.25 23.49 -2.83
N THR A 195 7.98 24.30 -2.08
CA THR A 195 8.52 23.93 -0.76
C THR A 195 7.41 23.69 0.26
N ASN A 196 6.27 24.36 0.10
CA ASN A 196 5.06 24.15 0.87
C ASN A 196 3.83 24.40 -0.01
N LEU A 197 2.84 23.51 0.06
CA LEU A 197 1.55 23.75 -0.59
C LEU A 197 0.71 24.67 0.30
N THR A 198 0.29 25.80 -0.27
CA THR A 198 -0.46 26.85 0.42
C THR A 198 -1.48 27.46 -0.54
N GLY A 199 -2.38 28.30 -0.04
CA GLY A 199 -3.32 29.07 -0.86
C GLY A 199 -4.77 28.69 -0.64
N SER A 200 -5.69 29.48 -1.21
CA SER A 200 -7.15 29.34 -1.03
C SER A 200 -7.74 28.09 -1.68
N GLU A 201 -7.03 27.51 -2.65
CA GLU A 201 -7.47 26.31 -3.37
C GLU A 201 -6.93 25.02 -2.73
N LEU A 202 -6.04 25.13 -1.73
CA LEU A 202 -5.48 23.98 -1.04
C LEU A 202 -6.61 23.17 -0.37
N GLN A 203 -6.72 21.90 -0.72
CA GLN A 203 -7.61 20.95 -0.06
C GLN A 203 -6.80 19.77 0.47
N SER A 204 -7.41 19.00 1.37
CA SER A 204 -6.83 17.77 1.87
C SER A 204 -7.87 16.69 2.10
N VAL A 205 -7.43 15.44 2.04
CA VAL A 205 -8.18 14.23 2.39
C VAL A 205 -7.24 13.18 2.95
N ALA A 206 -7.73 12.27 3.79
CA ALA A 206 -6.93 11.16 4.31
C ALA A 206 -6.96 9.93 3.38
N HIS A 207 -6.65 10.12 2.09
CA HIS A 207 -6.61 9.08 1.06
C HIS A 207 -5.25 9.10 0.33
N TRP A 208 -4.82 7.98 -0.24
CA TRP A 208 -3.78 7.96 -1.27
C TRP A 208 -4.41 7.76 -2.64
N TYR A 209 -3.93 8.46 -3.67
CA TYR A 209 -4.33 8.25 -5.06
C TYR A 209 -3.14 7.76 -5.87
N PHE A 210 -3.40 6.80 -6.77
CA PHE A 210 -2.48 6.22 -7.77
C PHE A 210 -1.18 5.56 -7.25
N LEU A 211 -0.60 5.95 -6.12
CA LEU A 211 0.59 5.34 -5.55
C LEU A 211 0.24 3.96 -4.98
N SER A 212 1.04 2.95 -5.33
CA SER A 212 0.79 1.55 -4.92
C SER A 212 1.98 0.88 -4.24
N ALA A 213 3.22 1.30 -4.54
CA ALA A 213 4.39 0.85 -3.82
C ALA A 213 5.57 1.82 -3.91
N VAL A 214 6.48 1.70 -2.95
CA VAL A 214 7.86 2.20 -3.01
C VAL A 214 8.78 1.02 -2.84
N GLN A 215 9.70 0.85 -3.80
CA GLN A 215 10.62 -0.28 -3.83
C GLN A 215 12.03 0.18 -3.52
N ALA A 216 12.67 -0.51 -2.59
CA ALA A 216 14.01 -0.28 -2.09
C ALA A 216 15.00 -1.26 -2.72
N TRP A 217 16.10 -0.75 -3.31
CA TRP A 217 17.20 -1.61 -3.74
C TRP A 217 17.97 -2.06 -2.50
N SER A 218 17.86 -3.35 -2.21
CA SER A 218 18.21 -3.88 -0.89
C SER A 218 19.24 -5.01 -0.99
N PRO A 219 20.01 -5.27 0.08
CA PRO A 219 20.85 -6.45 0.18
C PRO A 219 20.10 -7.77 -0.03
N PRO A 220 20.80 -8.85 -0.46
CA PRO A 220 20.20 -10.15 -0.72
C PRO A 220 19.47 -10.78 0.46
N GLN A 221 19.72 -10.34 1.69
CA GLN A 221 19.06 -10.82 2.91
C GLN A 221 17.74 -10.11 3.23
N ASN A 222 17.45 -8.96 2.63
CA ASN A 222 16.21 -8.22 2.91
C ASN A 222 14.99 -8.94 2.34
N ARG A 223 13.88 -8.87 3.06
CA ARG A 223 12.65 -9.62 2.80
C ARG A 223 11.45 -8.69 2.99
N ALA A 224 10.32 -9.03 2.38
CA ALA A 224 9.04 -8.41 2.70
C ALA A 224 8.06 -9.42 3.31
N PHE A 225 7.28 -8.93 4.26
CA PHE A 225 6.14 -9.58 4.87
C PHE A 225 4.86 -8.91 4.37
N SER A 226 4.06 -9.62 3.56
CA SER A 226 2.82 -9.08 2.98
C SER A 226 1.58 -9.53 3.75
N ILE A 227 0.69 -8.59 4.06
CA ILE A 227 -0.49 -8.83 4.88
C ILE A 227 -1.73 -8.53 4.05
N ILE A 228 -2.51 -9.57 3.77
CA ILE A 228 -3.86 -9.44 3.24
C ILE A 228 -4.84 -9.32 4.41
N GLY A 229 -5.71 -8.32 4.37
CA GLY A 229 -6.71 -8.12 5.40
C GLY A 229 -7.82 -7.14 5.03
N ASP A 230 -8.69 -6.91 6.00
CA ASP A 230 -9.81 -5.97 5.91
C ASP A 230 -9.51 -4.62 6.62
N SER A 231 -10.56 -3.86 6.94
CA SER A 231 -10.49 -2.57 7.63
C SER A 231 -9.71 -2.59 8.95
N ILE A 232 -9.65 -3.73 9.65
CA ILE A 232 -8.90 -3.86 10.90
C ILE A 232 -7.39 -3.80 10.62
N THR A 233 -6.92 -4.50 9.59
CA THR A 233 -5.50 -4.43 9.20
C THR A 233 -5.17 -3.15 8.47
N ASP A 234 -6.11 -2.65 7.68
CA ASP A 234 -6.00 -1.39 6.97
C ASP A 234 -5.86 -0.18 7.94
N GLY A 235 -6.36 -0.33 9.18
CA GLY A 235 -6.12 0.61 10.29
C GLY A 235 -7.31 1.49 10.65
N ARG A 236 -8.55 1.06 10.38
CA ARG A 236 -9.74 1.81 10.82
C ARG A 236 -9.73 1.93 12.35
N GLY A 237 -9.86 3.15 12.87
CA GLY A 237 -9.83 3.40 14.32
C GLY A 237 -8.44 3.75 14.88
N SER A 238 -7.40 3.78 14.03
CA SER A 238 -6.10 4.37 14.36
C SER A 238 -6.08 5.87 14.09
N ASP A 239 -5.10 6.60 14.64
CA ASP A 239 -4.99 8.04 14.47
C ASP A 239 -4.42 8.42 13.09
N THR A 240 -5.07 9.38 12.43
CA THR A 240 -4.58 9.93 11.16
C THR A 240 -3.19 10.56 11.36
N ASP A 241 -2.29 10.26 10.42
CA ASP A 241 -0.90 10.73 10.37
C ASP A 241 0.04 10.19 11.47
N GLN A 242 -0.41 9.26 12.33
CA GLN A 242 0.43 8.71 13.41
C GLN A 242 1.17 7.40 13.05
N ASN A 243 0.77 6.69 11.99
CA ASN A 243 1.32 5.38 11.61
C ASN A 243 1.27 4.36 12.78
N ASP A 244 0.10 4.22 13.40
CA ASP A 244 -0.13 3.49 14.65
C ASP A 244 -1.13 2.32 14.51
N ARG A 245 -1.47 1.93 13.28
CA ARG A 245 -2.12 0.64 12.99
C ARG A 245 -1.19 -0.52 13.33
N TRP A 246 -1.75 -1.69 13.63
CA TRP A 246 -0.95 -2.82 14.12
C TRP A 246 0.22 -3.25 13.20
N PRO A 247 0.14 -3.20 11.85
CA PRO A 247 1.28 -3.53 11.01
C PRO A 247 2.45 -2.56 11.17
N ASP A 248 2.16 -1.25 11.33
CA ASP A 248 3.16 -0.20 11.55
C ASP A 248 3.83 -0.40 12.92
N LEU A 249 3.06 -0.81 13.94
CA LEU A 249 3.58 -1.12 15.26
C LEU A 249 4.43 -2.42 15.29
N VAL A 250 4.08 -3.43 14.49
CA VAL A 250 4.93 -4.62 14.28
C VAL A 250 6.22 -4.25 13.58
N LEU A 251 6.15 -3.40 12.56
CA LEU A 251 7.32 -2.84 11.87
C LEU A 251 8.23 -2.09 12.87
N TYR A 252 7.67 -1.25 13.75
CA TYR A 252 8.44 -0.57 14.80
C TYR A 252 9.17 -1.57 15.71
N ARG A 253 8.51 -2.67 16.12
CA ARG A 253 9.12 -3.72 16.93
C ARG A 253 10.24 -4.46 16.18
N LEU A 254 10.06 -4.73 14.88
CA LEU A 254 11.10 -5.32 14.02
C LEU A 254 12.34 -4.44 13.96
N GLN A 255 12.16 -3.14 13.65
CA GLN A 255 13.27 -2.18 13.54
C GLN A 255 13.95 -1.90 14.88
N SER A 256 13.20 -1.96 15.99
CA SER A 256 13.72 -1.75 17.35
C SER A 256 14.40 -2.98 17.97
N SER A 257 14.35 -4.14 17.30
CA SER A 257 14.90 -5.39 17.83
C SER A 257 16.42 -5.40 17.94
N GLY A 258 17.11 -4.61 17.11
CA GLY A 258 18.57 -4.66 16.96
C GLY A 258 19.10 -5.94 16.31
N ASP A 259 18.22 -6.87 15.92
CA ASP A 259 18.58 -8.13 15.27
C ASP A 259 18.54 -7.96 13.73
N PRO A 260 19.67 -8.08 13.02
CA PRO A 260 19.72 -7.92 11.57
C PRO A 260 18.77 -8.85 10.79
N SER A 261 18.42 -10.02 11.34
CA SER A 261 17.47 -10.94 10.71
C SER A 261 16.02 -10.45 10.76
N LEU A 262 15.71 -9.54 11.69
CA LEU A 262 14.40 -8.93 11.88
C LEU A 262 14.35 -7.52 11.29
N THR A 263 15.39 -6.70 11.48
CA THR A 263 15.45 -5.34 10.91
C THR A 263 15.52 -5.32 9.38
N SER A 264 15.89 -6.45 8.75
CA SER A 264 15.88 -6.62 7.29
C SER A 264 14.49 -6.94 6.70
N ILE A 265 13.44 -6.98 7.52
CA ILE A 265 12.08 -7.34 7.09
C ILE A 265 11.25 -6.06 6.91
N ALA A 266 10.80 -5.84 5.68
CA ALA A 266 9.80 -4.83 5.36
C ALA A 266 8.39 -5.36 5.62
N VAL A 267 7.46 -4.47 5.97
CA VAL A 267 6.05 -4.81 6.20
C VAL A 267 5.20 -4.14 5.11
N ASN A 268 4.50 -4.98 4.34
CA ASN A 268 3.64 -4.55 3.24
C ASN A 268 2.19 -4.73 3.66
N ASN A 269 1.51 -3.63 3.97
CA ASN A 269 0.09 -3.66 4.26
C ASN A 269 -0.70 -3.66 2.93
N GLN A 270 -1.35 -4.78 2.64
CA GLN A 270 -2.19 -5.00 1.46
C GLN A 270 -3.65 -5.19 1.85
N ALA A 271 -4.03 -4.68 3.03
CA ALA A 271 -5.40 -4.69 3.49
C ALA A 271 -6.22 -3.54 2.86
N ALA A 272 -7.54 -3.70 2.88
CA ALA A 272 -8.46 -2.65 2.47
C ALA A 272 -9.76 -2.72 3.27
N GLY A 273 -10.30 -1.56 3.62
CA GLY A 273 -11.60 -1.47 4.28
C GLY A 273 -12.70 -2.23 3.53
N GLY A 274 -13.54 -2.96 4.26
CA GLY A 274 -14.64 -3.73 3.66
C GLY A 274 -14.19 -4.83 2.67
N ASN A 275 -12.91 -5.20 2.62
CA ASN A 275 -12.46 -6.29 1.75
C ASN A 275 -12.93 -7.65 2.26
N ARG A 276 -13.12 -8.57 1.32
CA ARG A 276 -13.70 -9.89 1.56
C ARG A 276 -12.83 -10.95 0.87
N ILE A 277 -12.85 -12.16 1.41
CA ILE A 277 -12.11 -13.29 0.83
C ILE A 277 -12.80 -13.81 -0.43
N LEU A 278 -14.14 -13.89 -0.41
CA LEU A 278 -14.92 -14.63 -1.39
C LEU A 278 -15.50 -13.77 -2.52
N GLU A 279 -15.83 -12.51 -2.23
CA GLU A 279 -16.56 -11.60 -3.11
C GLU A 279 -15.92 -10.22 -3.10
N ASP A 280 -16.20 -9.40 -4.10
CA ASP A 280 -15.66 -8.04 -4.15
C ASP A 280 -16.41 -7.15 -3.16
N GLY A 281 -15.70 -6.49 -2.24
CA GLY A 281 -16.24 -5.48 -1.34
C GLY A 281 -15.96 -4.07 -1.85
N LEU A 282 -15.33 -3.24 -1.01
CA LEU A 282 -14.75 -1.96 -1.46
C LEU A 282 -13.49 -2.14 -2.32
N GLY A 283 -13.12 -3.38 -2.61
CA GLY A 283 -12.04 -3.80 -3.49
C GLY A 283 -12.21 -5.28 -3.87
N PRO A 284 -11.42 -5.78 -4.84
CA PRO A 284 -11.55 -7.16 -5.32
C PRO A 284 -11.37 -8.19 -4.22
N SER A 285 -12.04 -9.34 -4.34
CA SER A 285 -11.90 -10.45 -3.41
C SER A 285 -10.45 -10.92 -3.27
N VAL A 286 -10.04 -11.40 -2.08
CA VAL A 286 -8.69 -11.96 -1.87
C VAL A 286 -8.35 -13.05 -2.89
N LEU A 287 -9.30 -13.94 -3.17
CA LEU A 287 -9.10 -15.02 -4.14
C LEU A 287 -8.76 -14.50 -5.54
N SER A 288 -9.25 -13.31 -5.93
CA SER A 288 -8.95 -12.70 -7.21
C SER A 288 -7.63 -11.92 -7.24
N ARG A 289 -7.13 -11.46 -6.08
CA ARG A 289 -6.00 -10.52 -6.01
C ARG A 289 -4.72 -11.05 -5.35
N VAL A 290 -4.69 -12.27 -4.81
CA VAL A 290 -3.51 -12.79 -4.11
C VAL A 290 -2.24 -12.79 -4.97
N GLU A 291 -2.33 -13.08 -6.29
CA GLU A 291 -1.16 -12.95 -7.16
C GLU A 291 -0.70 -11.50 -7.25
N ARG A 292 -1.64 -10.59 -7.49
CA ARG A 292 -1.34 -9.17 -7.65
C ARG A 292 -0.72 -8.60 -6.37
N ASP A 293 -1.35 -8.83 -5.22
CA ASP A 293 -1.04 -8.10 -3.99
C ASP A 293 -0.05 -8.83 -3.07
N VAL A 294 0.28 -10.10 -3.37
CA VAL A 294 1.32 -10.85 -2.63
C VAL A 294 2.40 -11.37 -3.56
N LEU A 295 2.04 -12.16 -4.57
CA LEU A 295 3.04 -12.93 -5.33
C LEU A 295 3.80 -12.11 -6.38
N SER A 296 3.22 -11.00 -6.85
CA SER A 296 3.85 -10.10 -7.82
C SER A 296 4.74 -9.04 -7.16
N HIS A 297 4.67 -8.92 -5.84
CA HIS A 297 5.43 -7.96 -5.06
C HIS A 297 6.87 -8.44 -4.83
N PRO A 298 7.89 -7.61 -5.15
CA PRO A 298 9.27 -8.03 -5.06
C PRO A 298 9.71 -8.18 -3.60
N GLY A 299 10.54 -9.21 -3.36
CA GLY A 299 11.12 -9.48 -2.05
C GLY A 299 10.20 -10.19 -1.05
N VAL A 300 8.92 -10.43 -1.38
CA VAL A 300 8.00 -11.14 -0.49
C VAL A 300 8.52 -12.54 -0.17
N ARG A 301 8.66 -12.84 1.13
CA ARG A 301 9.02 -14.16 1.67
C ARG A 301 8.19 -14.58 2.87
N TYR A 302 7.26 -13.76 3.33
CA TYR A 302 6.28 -14.11 4.34
C TYR A 302 4.94 -13.52 3.93
N ALA A 303 3.85 -14.25 4.15
CA ALA A 303 2.50 -13.75 3.92
C ALA A 303 1.63 -13.98 5.16
N MET A 304 0.61 -13.14 5.34
CA MET A 304 -0.41 -13.32 6.36
C MET A 304 -1.80 -13.02 5.80
N THR A 305 -2.79 -13.76 6.27
CA THR A 305 -4.21 -13.42 6.10
C THR A 305 -4.84 -13.09 7.44
N PHE A 306 -5.44 -11.92 7.54
CA PHE A 306 -6.29 -11.51 8.65
C PHE A 306 -7.54 -10.85 8.09
N GLU A 307 -8.46 -11.70 7.62
CA GLU A 307 -9.64 -11.31 6.88
C GLU A 307 -10.79 -12.30 7.11
N GLY A 308 -11.97 -12.03 6.56
CA GLY A 308 -13.15 -12.89 6.64
C GLY A 308 -14.27 -12.32 7.51
N VAL A 309 -14.03 -11.21 8.23
CA VAL A 309 -15.06 -10.58 9.06
C VAL A 309 -16.20 -10.05 8.20
N ASN A 310 -15.89 -9.43 7.07
CA ASN A 310 -16.88 -8.87 6.15
C ASN A 310 -17.62 -9.97 5.37
N ASP A 311 -16.97 -11.11 5.06
CA ASP A 311 -17.66 -12.27 4.47
C ASP A 311 -18.78 -12.79 5.39
N ILE A 312 -18.52 -12.84 6.70
CA ILE A 312 -19.52 -13.25 7.70
C ILE A 312 -20.55 -12.13 7.95
N GLY A 313 -20.07 -10.89 8.04
CA GLY A 313 -20.84 -9.69 8.33
C GLY A 313 -21.83 -9.30 7.25
N ASP A 314 -21.49 -9.54 5.98
CA ASP A 314 -22.36 -9.21 4.84
C ASP A 314 -23.22 -10.40 4.39
N ALA A 315 -22.93 -11.62 4.86
CA ALA A 315 -23.76 -12.78 4.55
C ALA A 315 -25.19 -12.60 5.08
N ASP A 316 -26.17 -12.95 4.25
CA ASP A 316 -27.58 -12.95 4.64
C ASP A 316 -27.81 -13.77 5.91
N LEU A 317 -28.61 -13.22 6.82
CA LEU A 317 -28.91 -13.82 8.12
C LEU A 317 -29.89 -14.99 8.03
N ASN A 318 -29.44 -16.11 7.47
CA ASN A 318 -30.10 -17.40 7.57
C ASN A 318 -29.08 -18.55 7.63
N VAL A 319 -29.49 -19.69 8.21
CA VAL A 319 -28.59 -20.83 8.47
C VAL A 319 -27.96 -21.35 7.19
N SER A 320 -28.70 -21.41 6.09
CA SER A 320 -28.21 -21.94 4.81
C SER A 320 -27.08 -21.07 4.26
N ASN A 321 -27.31 -19.76 4.14
CA ASN A 321 -26.33 -18.84 3.58
C ASN A 321 -25.07 -18.75 4.46
N LEU A 322 -25.25 -18.68 5.78
CA LEU A 322 -24.12 -18.70 6.72
C LEU A 322 -23.30 -20.00 6.66
N THR A 323 -23.95 -21.15 6.48
CA THR A 323 -23.27 -22.45 6.27
C THR A 323 -22.50 -22.46 4.94
N ILE A 324 -23.07 -21.88 3.88
CA ILE A 324 -22.40 -21.73 2.58
C ILE A 324 -21.18 -20.82 2.74
N THR A 325 -21.31 -19.67 3.39
CA THR A 325 -20.20 -18.75 3.67
C THR A 325 -19.07 -19.45 4.42
N TYR A 326 -19.38 -20.17 5.51
CA TYR A 326 -18.39 -20.96 6.24
C TYR A 326 -17.63 -21.95 5.33
N ASN A 327 -18.35 -22.79 4.59
CA ASN A 327 -17.74 -23.81 3.72
C ASN A 327 -16.88 -23.19 2.61
N ARG A 328 -17.34 -22.07 2.04
CA ARG A 328 -16.60 -21.32 1.02
C ARG A 328 -15.34 -20.67 1.60
N LEU A 329 -15.42 -20.05 2.79
CA LEU A 329 -14.26 -19.48 3.48
C LEU A 329 -13.18 -20.54 3.74
N ILE A 330 -13.57 -21.70 4.26
CA ILE A 330 -12.62 -22.80 4.51
C ILE A 330 -11.93 -23.25 3.22
N SER A 331 -12.69 -23.37 2.14
CA SER A 331 -12.13 -23.75 0.83
C SER A 331 -11.20 -22.66 0.29
N ALA A 332 -11.58 -21.38 0.47
CA ALA A 332 -10.79 -20.24 0.02
C ALA A 332 -9.46 -20.13 0.78
N TYR A 333 -9.47 -20.27 2.11
CA TYR A 333 -8.24 -20.28 2.91
C TYR A 333 -7.25 -21.35 2.44
N ARG A 334 -7.76 -22.55 2.13
CA ARG A 334 -6.92 -23.63 1.57
C ARG A 334 -6.35 -23.23 0.21
N GLN A 335 -7.16 -22.66 -0.68
CA GLN A 335 -6.68 -22.19 -1.99
C GLN A 335 -5.63 -21.08 -1.88
N ILE A 336 -5.79 -20.15 -0.94
CA ILE A 336 -4.82 -19.10 -0.66
C ILE A 336 -3.51 -19.74 -0.18
N ALA A 337 -3.56 -20.66 0.78
CA ALA A 337 -2.38 -21.41 1.24
C ALA A 337 -1.70 -22.16 0.08
N THR A 338 -2.47 -22.89 -0.73
CA THR A 338 -1.97 -23.59 -1.92
C THR A 338 -1.19 -22.69 -2.87
N ARG A 339 -1.74 -21.52 -3.20
CA ARG A 339 -1.11 -20.59 -4.15
C ARG A 339 0.12 -19.91 -3.57
N ILE A 340 0.11 -19.59 -2.27
CA ILE A 340 1.24 -18.93 -1.61
C ILE A 340 2.40 -19.90 -1.40
N HIS A 341 2.14 -21.12 -0.95
CA HIS A 341 3.19 -22.13 -0.75
C HIS A 341 3.79 -22.61 -2.07
N ALA A 342 3.10 -22.52 -3.21
CA ALA A 342 3.69 -22.77 -4.53
C ALA A 342 4.93 -21.90 -4.82
N PHE A 343 5.07 -20.78 -4.11
CA PHE A 343 6.25 -19.89 -4.14
C PHE A 343 7.17 -20.05 -2.92
N ASN A 344 7.00 -21.14 -2.16
CA ASN A 344 7.71 -21.44 -0.91
C ASN A 344 7.53 -20.41 0.20
N ILE A 345 6.47 -19.59 0.13
CA ILE A 345 6.20 -18.54 1.11
C ILE A 345 5.36 -19.14 2.24
N PRO A 346 5.75 -19.03 3.53
CA PRO A 346 4.87 -19.34 4.65
C PRO A 346 3.66 -18.41 4.69
N LEU A 347 2.49 -18.97 4.98
CA LEU A 347 1.25 -18.25 5.21
C LEU A 347 0.87 -18.31 6.70
N PHE A 348 0.92 -17.17 7.35
CA PHE A 348 0.38 -16.97 8.69
C PHE A 348 -1.11 -16.62 8.61
N ALA A 349 -1.86 -16.90 9.67
CA ALA A 349 -3.24 -16.43 9.80
C ALA A 349 -3.50 -15.83 11.17
N ALA A 350 -4.40 -14.84 11.23
CA ALA A 350 -5.00 -14.43 12.49
C ALA A 350 -6.45 -14.88 12.60
N THR A 351 -6.87 -15.21 13.81
CA THR A 351 -8.29 -15.43 14.12
C THR A 351 -9.07 -14.14 13.97
N ILE A 352 -10.27 -14.22 13.39
CA ILE A 352 -11.21 -13.09 13.23
C ILE A 352 -11.60 -12.57 14.62
N THR A 353 -11.39 -11.28 14.86
CA THR A 353 -11.71 -10.64 16.16
C THR A 353 -13.22 -10.56 16.39
N PRO A 354 -13.66 -10.38 17.65
CA PRO A 354 -15.08 -10.26 17.94
C PRO A 354 -15.74 -9.04 17.28
N PHE A 355 -17.03 -9.13 16.97
CA PHE A 355 -17.79 -8.08 16.28
C PHE A 355 -19.23 -7.90 16.79
N SER A 356 -19.60 -8.52 17.93
CA SER A 356 -20.93 -8.32 18.49
C SER A 356 -21.01 -6.99 19.25
N ALA A 357 -22.13 -6.29 19.08
CA ALA A 357 -22.49 -5.15 19.92
C ALA A 357 -23.22 -5.63 21.19
N PRO A 358 -23.22 -4.81 22.26
CA PRO A 358 -24.07 -5.05 23.43
C PRO A 358 -25.54 -5.25 23.05
N ASN A 359 -26.16 -6.29 23.63
CA ASN A 359 -27.56 -6.67 23.41
C ASN A 359 -27.91 -6.93 21.92
N ASP A 360 -26.94 -7.37 21.13
CA ASP A 360 -27.09 -7.60 19.69
C ASP A 360 -27.59 -6.37 18.90
N ASN A 361 -27.18 -5.17 19.32
CA ASN A 361 -27.63 -3.93 18.69
C ASN A 361 -27.08 -3.75 17.27
N THR A 362 -27.89 -4.14 16.28
CA THR A 362 -27.55 -4.04 14.85
C THR A 362 -27.49 -2.61 14.31
N THR A 363 -28.04 -1.63 15.03
CA THR A 363 -27.89 -0.21 14.68
C THR A 363 -26.49 0.29 15.03
N LEU A 364 -25.92 -0.21 16.13
CA LEU A 364 -24.56 0.12 16.55
C LEU A 364 -23.52 -0.66 15.73
N GLN A 365 -23.77 -1.95 15.53
CA GLN A 365 -22.91 -2.82 14.73
C GLN A 365 -23.75 -3.76 13.86
N PRO A 366 -23.88 -3.49 12.55
CA PRO A 366 -24.69 -4.30 11.63
C PRO A 366 -24.30 -5.79 11.60
N TYR A 367 -23.06 -6.14 11.96
CA TYR A 367 -22.60 -7.53 11.99
C TYR A 367 -23.08 -8.30 13.22
N SER A 368 -23.61 -7.62 14.25
CA SER A 368 -24.01 -8.24 15.51
C SER A 368 -25.15 -9.22 15.32
N SER A 369 -24.87 -10.51 15.52
CA SER A 369 -25.86 -11.58 15.50
C SER A 369 -25.29 -12.83 16.15
N PRO A 370 -26.06 -13.53 17.01
CA PRO A 370 -25.64 -14.82 17.56
C PRO A 370 -25.31 -15.86 16.47
N MET A 371 -26.00 -15.81 15.33
CA MET A 371 -25.75 -16.73 14.21
C MET A 371 -24.42 -16.44 13.51
N ARG A 372 -24.09 -15.16 13.31
CA ARG A 372 -22.79 -14.75 12.74
C ARG A 372 -21.64 -15.04 13.70
N GLU A 373 -21.83 -14.81 15.00
CA GLU A 373 -20.84 -15.18 16.02
C GLU A 373 -20.56 -16.68 16.03
N GLN A 374 -21.60 -17.52 15.90
CA GLN A 374 -21.42 -18.96 15.78
C GLN A 374 -20.55 -19.33 14.57
N ILE A 375 -20.76 -18.69 13.41
CA ILE A 375 -19.91 -18.90 12.23
C ILE A 375 -18.49 -18.40 12.49
N ARG A 376 -18.30 -17.22 13.09
CA ARG A 376 -16.97 -16.70 13.44
C ARG A 376 -16.20 -17.69 14.30
N GLN A 377 -16.84 -18.28 15.31
CA GLN A 377 -16.22 -19.30 16.16
C GLN A 377 -15.85 -20.57 15.39
N GLN A 378 -16.68 -21.01 14.44
CA GLN A 378 -16.37 -22.15 13.58
C GLN A 378 -15.16 -21.85 12.67
N VAL A 379 -15.13 -20.67 12.04
CA VAL A 379 -13.99 -20.22 11.22
C VAL A 379 -12.72 -20.12 12.06
N ASN A 380 -12.79 -19.50 13.25
CA ASN A 380 -11.63 -19.40 14.14
C ASN A 380 -11.16 -20.76 14.65
N THR A 381 -12.07 -21.71 14.88
CA THR A 381 -11.70 -23.10 15.20
C THR A 381 -10.93 -23.74 14.05
N PHE A 382 -11.38 -23.55 12.81
CA PHE A 382 -10.65 -24.00 11.62
C PHE A 382 -9.26 -23.34 11.52
N ILE A 383 -9.17 -22.02 11.71
CA ILE A 383 -7.91 -21.28 11.65
C ILE A 383 -6.91 -21.88 12.65
N ARG A 384 -7.35 -22.11 13.90
CA ARG A 384 -6.49 -22.66 14.96
C ARG A 384 -6.04 -24.10 14.76
N THR A 385 -6.89 -24.95 14.17
CA THR A 385 -6.72 -26.42 14.28
C THR A 385 -6.48 -27.14 12.96
N SER A 386 -6.73 -26.50 11.82
CA SER A 386 -6.73 -27.18 10.52
C SER A 386 -5.36 -27.62 10.02
N GLY A 387 -4.28 -26.97 10.47
CA GLY A 387 -2.94 -27.12 9.89
C GLY A 387 -2.79 -26.49 8.50
N THR A 388 -3.76 -25.68 8.05
CA THR A 388 -3.71 -24.98 6.75
C THR A 388 -2.65 -23.88 6.72
N PHE A 389 -2.34 -23.31 7.90
CA PHE A 389 -1.43 -22.18 8.06
C PHE A 389 -0.17 -22.60 8.80
N ASP A 390 0.96 -22.00 8.46
CA ASP A 390 2.26 -22.33 9.06
C ASP A 390 2.39 -21.77 10.49
N ALA A 391 1.68 -20.68 10.77
CA ALA A 391 1.53 -20.10 12.10
C ALA A 391 0.15 -19.45 12.25
N VAL A 392 -0.36 -19.45 13.47
CA VAL A 392 -1.65 -18.84 13.82
C VAL A 392 -1.44 -17.85 14.96
N LEU A 393 -1.94 -16.63 14.77
CA LEU A 393 -1.98 -15.58 15.78
C LEU A 393 -3.42 -15.42 16.31
N ASP A 394 -3.63 -15.70 17.59
CA ASP A 394 -4.97 -15.68 18.20
C ASP A 394 -5.39 -14.26 18.62
N PHE A 395 -5.55 -13.36 17.64
CA PHE A 395 -5.97 -11.98 17.90
C PHE A 395 -7.36 -11.90 18.55
N ASP A 396 -8.25 -12.88 18.34
CA ASP A 396 -9.53 -12.99 19.04
C ASP A 396 -9.31 -13.04 20.56
N ALA A 397 -8.45 -13.95 21.03
CA ALA A 397 -8.15 -14.06 22.47
C ALA A 397 -7.49 -12.80 23.04
N VAL A 398 -6.73 -12.08 22.21
CA VAL A 398 -5.98 -10.87 22.60
C VAL A 398 -6.92 -9.70 22.91
N VAL A 399 -7.90 -9.44 22.05
CA VAL A 399 -8.72 -8.20 22.16
C VAL A 399 -10.15 -8.41 22.66
N ARG A 400 -10.60 -9.66 22.83
CA ARG A 400 -11.97 -9.92 23.30
C ARG A 400 -12.19 -9.51 24.76
N ASN A 401 -13.43 -9.13 25.04
CA ASN A 401 -13.92 -9.01 26.41
C ASN A 401 -13.92 -10.41 27.06
N GLN A 402 -13.25 -10.57 28.20
CA GLN A 402 -13.11 -11.87 28.85
C GLN A 402 -14.42 -12.40 29.45
N SER A 403 -15.35 -11.52 29.82
CA SER A 403 -16.66 -11.88 30.35
C SER A 403 -17.68 -12.13 29.23
N MET A 404 -17.52 -11.44 28.08
CA MET A 404 -18.39 -11.55 26.91
C MET A 404 -17.56 -11.74 25.63
N PRO A 405 -17.02 -12.95 25.36
CA PRO A 405 -16.04 -13.20 24.28
C PRO A 405 -16.49 -12.88 22.84
N SER A 406 -17.78 -12.65 22.60
CA SER A 406 -18.30 -12.22 21.30
C SER A 406 -18.13 -10.71 21.05
N GLN A 407 -17.69 -9.94 22.04
CA GLN A 407 -17.46 -8.50 21.98
C GLN A 407 -15.98 -8.17 22.16
N LEU A 408 -15.53 -7.08 21.55
CA LEU A 408 -14.24 -6.48 21.88
C LEU A 408 -14.26 -5.96 23.33
N ALA A 409 -13.11 -5.96 24.00
CA ALA A 409 -12.99 -5.30 25.28
C ALA A 409 -13.20 -3.79 25.11
N ASP A 410 -14.00 -3.17 25.98
CA ASP A 410 -14.43 -1.76 25.84
C ASP A 410 -13.24 -0.79 25.72
N ALA A 411 -12.15 -1.05 26.45
CA ALA A 411 -10.94 -0.22 26.40
C ALA A 411 -10.17 -0.32 25.08
N LEU A 412 -10.41 -1.36 24.28
CA LEU A 412 -9.62 -1.70 23.09
C LEU A 412 -10.35 -1.42 21.78
N GLN A 413 -11.52 -0.79 21.81
CA GLN A 413 -12.37 -0.60 20.63
C GLN A 413 -12.73 0.87 20.40
N SER A 414 -13.00 1.21 19.13
CA SER A 414 -13.18 2.59 18.63
C SER A 414 -14.59 3.18 18.84
N GLY A 415 -15.52 2.40 19.39
CA GLY A 415 -16.91 2.75 19.65
C GLY A 415 -17.92 2.00 18.77
N ASP A 416 -17.48 1.37 17.68
CA ASP A 416 -18.35 0.66 16.73
C ASP A 416 -18.45 -0.85 16.95
N CYS A 417 -17.83 -1.36 18.02
CA CYS A 417 -17.82 -2.78 18.39
C CYS A 417 -17.17 -3.73 17.37
N LEU A 418 -16.42 -3.21 16.38
CA LEU A 418 -15.74 -4.00 15.35
C LEU A 418 -14.26 -3.64 15.21
N HIS A 419 -13.93 -2.36 15.24
CA HIS A 419 -12.57 -1.90 15.00
C HIS A 419 -11.85 -1.60 16.31
N PRO A 420 -10.61 -2.11 16.49
CA PRO A 420 -9.74 -1.69 17.56
C PRO A 420 -9.47 -0.18 17.54
N ASN A 421 -9.22 0.38 18.71
CA ASN A 421 -8.58 1.69 18.84
C ASN A 421 -7.04 1.51 18.95
N ASP A 422 -6.29 2.59 19.16
CA ASP A 422 -4.82 2.54 19.25
C ASP A 422 -4.31 1.59 20.34
N GLN A 423 -4.99 1.51 21.48
CA GLN A 423 -4.63 0.57 22.55
C GLN A 423 -4.86 -0.89 22.10
N GLY A 424 -5.95 -1.15 21.40
CA GLY A 424 -6.24 -2.45 20.80
C GLY A 424 -5.20 -2.83 19.74
N TYR A 425 -4.84 -1.91 18.85
CA TYR A 425 -3.79 -2.12 17.86
C TYR A 425 -2.42 -2.35 18.48
N GLN A 426 -2.06 -1.60 19.52
CA GLN A 426 -0.83 -1.82 20.28
C GLN A 426 -0.80 -3.21 20.92
N LEU A 427 -1.93 -3.68 21.46
CA LEU A 427 -2.01 -5.00 22.07
C LEU A 427 -1.88 -6.13 21.03
N ILE A 428 -2.56 -5.99 19.87
CA ILE A 428 -2.40 -6.89 18.72
C ILE A 428 -0.93 -6.94 18.30
N ALA A 429 -0.33 -5.77 18.07
CA ALA A 429 1.06 -5.67 17.65
C ALA A 429 2.01 -6.30 18.68
N ASN A 430 1.81 -6.08 19.98
CA ASN A 430 2.61 -6.70 21.05
C ASN A 430 2.48 -8.22 21.09
N SER A 431 1.30 -8.75 20.77
CA SER A 431 1.05 -10.20 20.74
C SER A 431 1.69 -10.91 19.55
N PHE A 432 2.10 -10.17 18.50
CA PHE A 432 2.74 -10.76 17.33
C PHE A 432 4.11 -11.36 17.69
N ASP A 433 4.29 -12.65 17.44
CA ASP A 433 5.56 -13.35 17.66
C ASP A 433 6.53 -13.11 16.51
N LEU A 434 7.56 -12.29 16.75
CA LEU A 434 8.57 -11.96 15.73
C LEU A 434 9.50 -13.15 15.41
N THR A 435 9.59 -14.16 16.29
CA THR A 435 10.44 -15.33 16.07
C THR A 435 9.96 -16.19 14.88
N LEU A 436 8.71 -16.01 14.44
CA LEU A 436 8.15 -16.64 13.25
C LEU A 436 9.00 -16.35 12.00
N PHE A 437 9.54 -15.14 11.87
CA PHE A 437 10.38 -14.80 10.72
C PHE A 437 11.69 -15.59 10.69
N GLN A 438 12.28 -15.86 11.86
CA GLN A 438 13.48 -16.68 11.95
C GLN A 438 13.16 -18.16 11.74
N LYS A 439 12.05 -18.63 12.33
CA LYS A 439 11.55 -20.01 12.19
C LYS A 439 11.33 -20.38 10.72
N PHE A 440 10.77 -19.46 9.93
CA PHE A 440 10.45 -19.69 8.51
C PHE A 440 11.39 -18.97 7.53
N ALA A 441 12.61 -18.61 7.96
CA ALA A 441 13.56 -17.86 7.14
C ALA A 441 13.92 -18.56 5.81
N ASN A 442 13.81 -19.88 5.77
CA ASN A 442 14.09 -20.71 4.59
C ASN A 442 12.83 -21.04 3.77
N GLY A 443 11.69 -20.41 4.08
CA GLY A 443 10.41 -20.71 3.44
C GLY A 443 9.77 -22.01 3.92
N VAL A 444 8.82 -22.50 3.14
CA VAL A 444 8.09 -23.76 3.38
C VAL A 444 8.12 -24.66 2.14
N GLY A 445 7.80 -25.93 2.33
CA GLY A 445 7.64 -26.87 1.21
C GLY A 445 6.43 -26.47 0.36
N GLY A 446 6.62 -26.36 -0.96
CA GLY A 446 5.54 -25.98 -1.89
C GLY A 446 4.66 -27.14 -2.36
N PHE A 447 4.85 -28.34 -1.80
CA PHE A 447 4.06 -29.52 -2.13
C PHE A 447 2.96 -29.69 -1.08
N ILE A 448 1.76 -29.16 -1.37
CA ILE A 448 0.56 -29.29 -0.54
C ILE A 448 -0.56 -29.95 -1.33
#